data_AF-A0A7S3QIF1-F1
#
_entry.id   AF-A0A7S3QIF1-F1
#
_cell.length_a   1.000
_cell.length_b   1.000
_cell.length_c   1.000
_cell.angle_alpha   90.00
_cell.angle_beta   90.00
_cell.angle_gamma   90.00
#
_symmetry.space_group_name_H-M   'P 1'
#
loop_
_entity.id
_entity.type
_entity.pdbx_description
1 polymer ?
#
loop_
_entity_poly.entity_id
_entity_poly.type
_entity_poly.pdbx_seq_one_letter_code
_entity_poly.pdbx_strand_id
1 'polypeptide(L)'
;VIDSITIYNRPGITTGRLKGFRLEIFNGDDASAVFTYNDPSTVDPGLIIPITSVPPGTVGDRVRISIPNQTQYLHLHEVQVFSESKPTWTLALNIDPSDGNRAGWGSAIWYGTSDVRSSENPLVSDFKDFTGAWLSEFDCLAIARHDGSAENHTGLKVWKMTNRQTFASYFNQNSFGDRLIATSGGPVFIQLSDGDTAESVNTDPILAYDPSDIAANNLAFNWKYSNNGARVVLTDKGHHSGTLSGFYTNDDGCHGLGND
;
A
#
# COMPACT_ATOMS: atom_id res chain seq x y z
N VAL A 1 8.71 9.21 -9.83
CA VAL A 1 9.01 10.47 -9.11
C VAL A 1 10.42 10.37 -8.58
N ILE A 2 11.17 11.47 -8.50
CA ILE A 2 12.50 11.53 -7.91
C ILE A 2 12.44 12.59 -6.82
N ASP A 3 12.86 12.24 -5.60
CA ASP A 3 12.73 13.11 -4.42
C ASP A 3 14.09 13.51 -3.84
N SER A 4 15.10 12.65 -3.96
CA SER A 4 16.47 13.03 -3.62
C SER A 4 17.49 12.24 -4.42
N ILE A 5 18.69 12.80 -4.54
CA ILE A 5 19.82 12.16 -5.21
C ILE A 5 21.04 12.31 -4.32
N THR A 6 21.80 11.23 -4.12
CA THR A 6 23.10 11.28 -3.46
C THR A 6 24.19 10.87 -4.44
N ILE A 7 25.16 11.75 -4.65
CA ILE A 7 26.33 11.48 -5.50
C ILE A 7 27.50 11.09 -4.59
N TYR A 8 28.07 9.91 -4.83
CA TYR A 8 29.32 9.49 -4.23
C TYR A 8 30.45 9.79 -5.21
N ASN A 9 31.26 10.78 -4.87
CA ASN A 9 32.40 11.20 -5.68
C ASN A 9 33.56 10.20 -5.56
N ARG A 10 34.48 10.23 -6.52
CA ARG A 10 35.67 9.36 -6.50
C ARG A 10 36.57 9.72 -5.31
N PRO A 11 36.95 8.77 -4.45
CA PRO A 11 37.86 9.03 -3.33
C PRO A 11 39.29 9.34 -3.78
N GLY A 12 40.01 10.10 -2.95
CA GLY A 12 41.42 10.44 -3.15
C GLY A 12 41.64 11.92 -3.55
N ILE A 13 42.77 12.21 -4.19
CA ILE A 13 43.21 13.59 -4.50
C ILE A 13 42.45 14.27 -5.66
N THR A 14 41.44 13.61 -6.24
CA THR A 14 40.74 14.09 -7.44
C THR A 14 39.29 14.50 -7.20
N THR A 15 38.84 14.54 -5.96
CA THR A 15 37.47 14.93 -5.57
C THR A 15 37.08 16.30 -6.12
N GLY A 16 38.02 17.26 -6.08
CA GLY A 16 37.82 18.61 -6.61
C GLY A 16 37.56 18.71 -8.11
N ARG A 17 37.70 17.63 -8.90
CA ARG A 17 37.34 17.63 -10.33
C ARG A 17 35.85 17.79 -10.57
N LEU A 18 35.03 17.38 -9.62
CA LEU A 18 33.57 17.49 -9.72
C LEU A 18 33.07 18.92 -9.39
N LYS A 19 33.96 19.84 -9.02
CA LYS A 19 33.58 21.23 -8.72
C LYS A 19 32.80 21.88 -9.88
N GLY A 20 31.69 22.53 -9.54
CA GLY A 20 30.85 23.25 -10.49
C GLY A 20 30.05 22.34 -11.41
N PHE A 21 29.82 21.09 -10.99
CA PHE A 21 28.98 20.16 -11.75
C PHE A 21 27.54 20.67 -11.87
N ARG A 22 26.86 20.16 -12.90
CA ARG A 22 25.42 20.32 -13.09
C ARG A 22 24.76 18.96 -13.04
N LEU A 23 23.68 18.86 -12.27
CA LEU A 23 22.74 17.76 -12.30
C LEU A 23 21.44 18.21 -12.94
N GLU A 24 20.90 17.39 -13.84
CA GLU A 24 19.63 17.63 -14.54
C GLU A 24 18.76 16.38 -14.50
N ILE A 25 17.46 16.57 -14.35
CA ILE A 25 16.44 15.52 -14.46
C ILE A 25 15.60 15.81 -15.70
N PHE A 26 15.33 14.78 -16.50
CA PHE A 26 14.51 14.85 -17.71
C PHE A 26 13.30 13.93 -17.58
N ASN A 27 12.25 14.22 -18.37
CA ASN A 27 11.05 13.42 -18.44
C ASN A 27 10.54 13.35 -19.88
N GLY A 28 10.41 12.14 -20.44
CA GLY A 28 10.04 11.94 -21.84
C GLY A 28 11.13 12.41 -22.79
N ASP A 29 10.79 12.61 -24.06
CA ASP A 29 11.77 12.93 -25.12
C ASP A 29 12.20 14.40 -25.17
N ASP A 30 11.70 15.26 -24.29
CA ASP A 30 12.08 16.68 -24.26
C ASP A 30 13.58 16.83 -23.89
N ALA A 31 14.25 17.73 -24.59
CA ALA A 31 15.63 18.12 -24.32
C ALA A 31 15.75 19.09 -23.12
N SER A 32 14.62 19.62 -22.65
CA SER A 32 14.54 20.52 -21.51
C SER A 32 14.49 19.74 -20.20
N ALA A 33 15.37 20.09 -19.27
CA ALA A 33 15.37 19.47 -17.95
C ALA A 33 14.16 19.96 -17.14
N VAL A 34 13.43 19.03 -16.50
CA VAL A 34 12.34 19.35 -15.55
C VAL A 34 12.88 19.85 -14.21
N PHE A 35 14.15 19.56 -13.91
CA PHE A 35 14.87 20.08 -12.76
C PHE A 35 16.35 20.25 -13.09
N THR A 36 16.96 21.32 -12.58
CA THR A 36 18.39 21.59 -12.72
C THR A 36 18.97 22.02 -11.39
N TYR A 37 20.05 21.35 -10.98
CA TYR A 37 20.90 21.75 -9.88
C TYR A 37 22.28 22.12 -10.43
N ASN A 38 22.75 23.33 -10.12
CA ASN A 38 24.13 23.73 -10.39
C ASN A 38 24.87 23.80 -9.06
N ASP A 39 25.98 23.08 -8.95
CA ASP A 39 26.84 23.13 -7.77
C ASP A 39 27.32 24.57 -7.52
N PRO A 40 26.96 25.18 -6.39
CA PRO A 40 27.38 26.55 -6.08
C PRO A 40 28.83 26.60 -5.57
N SER A 41 29.43 25.45 -5.28
CA SER A 41 30.71 25.34 -4.61
C SER A 41 31.86 25.87 -5.47
N THR A 42 32.62 26.82 -4.93
CA THR A 42 33.92 27.24 -5.51
C THR A 42 35.09 26.39 -5.00
N VAL A 43 34.80 25.46 -4.09
CA VAL A 43 35.72 24.55 -3.42
C VAL A 43 35.43 23.09 -3.83
N ASP A 44 36.22 22.16 -3.32
CA ASP A 44 35.99 20.73 -3.50
C ASP A 44 34.62 20.33 -2.92
N PRO A 45 33.71 19.73 -3.71
CA PRO A 45 32.38 19.33 -3.23
C PRO A 45 32.43 18.10 -2.30
N GLY A 46 33.59 17.45 -2.15
CA GLY A 46 33.79 16.35 -1.22
C GLY A 46 33.39 14.98 -1.77
N LEU A 47 33.29 14.00 -0.85
CA LEU A 47 33.06 12.58 -1.18
C LEU A 47 31.58 12.22 -1.32
N ILE A 48 30.71 12.86 -0.56
CA ILE A 48 29.28 12.56 -0.51
C ILE A 48 28.55 13.88 -0.70
N ILE A 49 27.79 13.99 -1.79
CA ILE A 49 27.12 15.22 -2.20
C ILE A 49 25.61 14.95 -2.25
N PRO A 50 24.87 15.31 -1.20
CA PRO A 50 23.42 15.16 -1.17
C PRO A 50 22.73 16.30 -1.93
N ILE A 51 21.82 15.94 -2.84
CA ILE A 51 20.93 16.86 -3.57
C ILE A 51 19.54 16.73 -2.97
N THR A 52 19.26 17.55 -1.96
CA THR A 52 17.98 17.55 -1.21
C THR A 52 17.01 18.62 -1.69
N SER A 53 17.36 19.37 -2.74
CA SER A 53 16.56 20.49 -3.26
C SER A 53 15.68 20.11 -4.45
N VAL A 54 15.51 18.82 -4.74
CA VAL A 54 14.60 18.36 -5.79
C VAL A 54 13.17 18.68 -5.34
N PRO A 55 12.37 19.42 -6.13
CA PRO A 55 10.99 19.73 -5.74
C PRO A 55 10.14 18.46 -5.60
N PRO A 56 9.27 18.39 -4.58
CA PRO A 56 8.33 17.27 -4.44
C PRO A 56 7.49 17.04 -5.70
N GLY A 57 7.30 15.78 -6.08
CA GLY A 57 6.51 15.42 -7.26
C GLY A 57 7.25 15.55 -8.60
N THR A 58 8.57 15.80 -8.59
CA THR A 58 9.38 15.81 -9.82
C THR A 58 9.33 14.44 -10.49
N VAL A 59 8.65 14.34 -11.64
CA VAL A 59 8.63 13.13 -12.47
C VAL A 59 9.81 13.19 -13.42
N GLY A 60 10.64 12.15 -13.44
CA GLY A 60 11.74 12.04 -14.39
C GLY A 60 12.09 10.59 -14.72
N ASP A 61 12.59 10.39 -15.93
CA ASP A 61 13.02 9.09 -16.47
C ASP A 61 14.54 8.99 -16.62
N ARG A 62 15.25 10.13 -16.58
CA ARG A 62 16.70 10.21 -16.81
C ARG A 62 17.31 11.28 -15.92
N VAL A 63 18.49 10.97 -15.39
CA VAL A 63 19.34 11.90 -14.65
C VAL A 63 20.65 12.08 -15.41
N ARG A 64 21.06 13.33 -15.64
CA ARG A 64 22.34 13.68 -16.24
C ARG A 64 23.19 14.42 -15.22
N ILE A 65 24.45 14.00 -15.10
CA ILE A 65 25.48 14.75 -14.37
C ILE A 65 26.53 15.17 -15.39
N SER A 66 26.85 16.46 -15.40
CA SER A 66 27.81 17.04 -16.33
C SER A 66 28.73 18.04 -15.63
N ILE A 67 29.87 18.32 -16.23
CA ILE A 67 30.80 19.35 -15.74
C ILE A 67 30.87 20.44 -16.82
N PRO A 68 30.02 21.47 -16.75
CA PRO A 68 29.94 22.49 -17.79
C PRO A 68 31.18 23.39 -17.81
N ASN A 69 31.46 24.00 -18.96
CA ASN A 69 32.47 25.05 -19.14
C ASN A 69 33.93 24.65 -18.86
N GLN A 70 34.25 23.35 -18.80
CA GLN A 70 35.61 22.87 -18.65
C GLN A 70 35.83 21.51 -19.33
N THR A 71 37.04 21.28 -19.83
CA THR A 71 37.47 19.95 -20.27
C THR A 71 38.00 19.18 -19.06
N GLN A 72 37.18 18.27 -18.53
CA GLN A 72 37.49 17.50 -17.33
C GLN A 72 36.97 16.07 -17.42
N TYR A 73 37.63 15.14 -16.73
CA TYR A 73 37.14 13.78 -16.58
C TYR A 73 36.04 13.73 -15.52
N LEU A 74 34.86 13.22 -15.88
CA LEU A 74 33.79 12.90 -14.94
C LEU A 74 34.00 11.50 -14.37
N HIS A 75 34.23 11.40 -13.05
CA HIS A 75 34.33 10.13 -12.34
C HIS A 75 33.37 10.16 -11.15
N LEU A 76 32.43 9.23 -11.13
CA LEU A 76 31.50 9.03 -10.03
C LEU A 76 31.75 7.63 -9.47
N HIS A 77 31.73 7.49 -8.16
CA HIS A 77 31.80 6.18 -7.52
C HIS A 77 30.43 5.51 -7.54
N GLU A 78 29.39 6.25 -7.21
CA GLU A 78 28.00 5.79 -7.21
C GLU A 78 27.05 6.99 -7.34
N VAL A 79 25.88 6.77 -7.92
CA VAL A 79 24.76 7.74 -7.89
C VAL A 79 23.52 7.02 -7.41
N GLN A 80 23.04 7.41 -6.24
CA GLN A 80 21.80 6.88 -5.69
C GLN A 80 20.67 7.86 -5.98
N VAL A 81 19.62 7.39 -6.65
CA VAL A 81 18.41 8.16 -6.97
C VAL A 81 17.28 7.57 -6.15
N PHE A 82 16.69 8.39 -5.28
CA PHE A 82 15.62 7.99 -4.38
C PHE A 82 14.29 8.61 -4.80
N SER A 83 13.22 7.84 -4.64
CA SER A 83 11.86 8.35 -4.61
C SER A 83 11.23 8.01 -3.27
N GLU A 84 10.72 9.02 -2.59
CA GLU A 84 9.74 8.93 -1.52
C GLU A 84 8.30 8.88 -2.07
N SER A 85 8.03 8.15 -3.16
CA SER A 85 6.66 7.64 -3.27
C SER A 85 6.48 6.59 -2.18
N LYS A 86 6.30 7.03 -0.94
CA LYS A 86 5.58 6.22 0.03
C LYS A 86 4.23 5.96 -0.65
N PRO A 87 3.81 4.70 -0.83
CA PRO A 87 2.45 4.45 -1.25
C PRO A 87 1.53 5.22 -0.31
N THR A 88 0.74 6.15 -0.86
CA THR A 88 -0.23 6.90 -0.07
C THR A 88 -1.34 5.93 0.31
N TRP A 89 -1.28 5.38 1.51
CA TRP A 89 -2.39 4.63 2.07
C TRP A 89 -3.57 5.56 2.26
N THR A 90 -4.71 5.20 1.68
CA THR A 90 -5.97 5.93 1.87
C THR A 90 -6.94 4.99 2.56
N LEU A 91 -7.56 5.45 3.65
CA LEU A 91 -8.56 4.69 4.38
C LEU A 91 -9.84 4.61 3.55
N ALA A 92 -10.20 3.40 3.11
CA ALA A 92 -11.42 3.18 2.33
C ALA A 92 -12.62 2.77 3.19
N LEU A 93 -12.36 2.05 4.30
CA LEU A 93 -13.38 1.44 5.14
C LEU A 93 -12.90 1.36 6.58
N ASN A 94 -13.80 1.63 7.52
CA ASN A 94 -13.73 1.12 8.88
C ASN A 94 -15.04 0.39 9.19
N ILE A 95 -14.94 -0.70 9.95
CA ILE A 95 -16.09 -1.42 10.48
C ILE A 95 -15.96 -1.45 11.99
N ASP A 96 -16.89 -0.80 12.68
CA ASP A 96 -17.00 -0.79 14.13
C ASP A 96 -18.16 -1.69 14.57
N PRO A 97 -17.87 -2.89 15.13
CA PRO A 97 -18.92 -3.79 15.58
C PRO A 97 -19.76 -3.26 16.76
N SER A 98 -19.34 -2.18 17.42
CA SER A 98 -19.97 -1.66 18.64
C SER A 98 -20.89 -0.45 18.40
N ASP A 99 -20.90 0.12 17.20
CA ASP A 99 -21.61 1.38 16.93
C ASP A 99 -23.10 1.21 16.56
N GLY A 100 -23.56 -0.05 16.51
CA GLY A 100 -24.96 -0.44 16.27
C GLY A 100 -25.37 -0.53 14.80
N ASN A 101 -24.48 -0.23 13.86
CA ASN A 101 -24.76 -0.41 12.43
C ASN A 101 -24.54 -1.86 11.97
N ARG A 102 -25.22 -2.23 10.89
CA ARG A 102 -25.05 -3.55 10.26
C ARG A 102 -24.03 -3.43 9.15
N ALA A 103 -22.86 -4.02 9.33
CA ALA A 103 -21.84 -4.19 8.29
C ALA A 103 -21.74 -5.65 7.78
N GLY A 104 -22.70 -6.50 8.13
CA GLY A 104 -22.76 -7.90 7.72
C GLY A 104 -23.12 -8.13 6.25
N TRP A 105 -23.48 -9.37 5.93
CA TRP A 105 -23.80 -9.78 4.57
C TRP A 105 -25.04 -9.04 4.04
N GLY A 106 -24.97 -8.54 2.82
CA GLY A 106 -26.07 -7.76 2.24
C GLY A 106 -26.24 -6.35 2.83
N SER A 107 -25.26 -5.84 3.59
CA SER A 107 -25.26 -4.43 4.02
C SER A 107 -24.85 -3.47 2.91
N ALA A 108 -25.57 -2.34 2.82
CA ALA A 108 -25.30 -1.25 1.88
C ALA A 108 -23.94 -0.58 2.08
N ILE A 109 -23.26 -0.79 3.22
CA ILE A 109 -21.87 -0.32 3.36
C ILE A 109 -20.98 -0.92 2.27
N TRP A 110 -21.24 -2.15 1.83
CA TRP A 110 -20.42 -2.81 0.82
C TRP A 110 -20.75 -2.39 -0.62
N TYR A 111 -22.03 -2.31 -0.97
CA TYR A 111 -22.47 -2.10 -2.36
C TYR A 111 -23.11 -0.74 -2.62
N GLY A 112 -23.44 0.00 -1.57
CA GLY A 112 -24.01 1.34 -1.67
C GLY A 112 -23.03 2.32 -2.29
N THR A 113 -23.59 3.35 -2.93
CA THR A 113 -22.84 4.36 -3.69
C THR A 113 -22.80 5.70 -2.95
N SER A 114 -22.69 5.64 -1.63
CA SER A 114 -22.68 6.83 -0.77
C SER A 114 -21.63 6.64 0.31
N ASP A 115 -21.08 7.76 0.76
CA ASP A 115 -20.19 7.80 1.91
C ASP A 115 -20.95 7.35 3.16
N VAL A 116 -20.25 6.69 4.09
CA VAL A 116 -20.78 6.34 5.40
C VAL A 116 -20.02 7.15 6.45
N ARG A 117 -20.75 8.01 7.15
CA ARG A 117 -20.26 8.96 8.18
C ARG A 117 -19.18 9.94 7.66
N SER A 118 -18.72 10.84 8.54
CA SER A 118 -17.73 11.87 8.18
C SER A 118 -16.29 11.37 8.31
N SER A 119 -15.37 12.01 7.59
CA SER A 119 -13.93 11.74 7.65
C SER A 119 -13.23 12.38 8.85
N GLU A 120 -13.95 13.05 9.75
CA GLU A 120 -13.35 13.71 10.93
C GLU A 120 -12.87 12.70 11.97
N ASN A 121 -13.58 11.57 12.13
CA ASN A 121 -13.22 10.51 13.07
C ASN A 121 -13.49 9.12 12.46
N PRO A 122 -12.77 8.72 11.40
CA PRO A 122 -13.14 7.57 10.60
C PRO A 122 -12.82 6.21 11.26
N LEU A 123 -12.09 6.20 12.39
CA LEU A 123 -11.71 4.97 13.10
C LEU A 123 -12.60 4.64 14.31
N VAL A 124 -13.49 5.55 14.73
CA VAL A 124 -14.30 5.39 15.96
C VAL A 124 -15.77 5.01 15.68
N SER A 125 -16.10 4.77 14.41
CA SER A 125 -17.42 4.32 13.97
C SER A 125 -17.32 3.77 12.54
N ASP A 126 -18.37 3.10 12.06
CA ASP A 126 -18.44 2.66 10.67
C ASP A 126 -18.15 3.82 9.71
N PHE A 127 -17.20 3.62 8.81
CA PHE A 127 -16.77 4.64 7.86
C PHE A 127 -16.61 4.04 6.48
N LYS A 128 -17.02 4.78 5.45
CA LYS A 128 -16.72 4.48 4.05
C LYS A 128 -16.50 5.77 3.29
N ASP A 129 -15.34 5.87 2.65
CA ASP A 129 -15.06 6.92 1.66
C ASP A 129 -15.42 6.40 0.27
N PHE A 130 -16.69 6.54 -0.12
CA PHE A 130 -17.15 6.15 -1.44
C PHE A 130 -16.59 7.07 -2.51
N THR A 131 -16.67 8.38 -2.29
CA THR A 131 -16.36 9.38 -3.33
C THR A 131 -14.87 9.52 -3.64
N GLY A 132 -13.99 9.19 -2.69
CA GLY A 132 -12.54 9.15 -2.88
C GLY A 132 -12.00 7.73 -3.06
N ALA A 133 -11.72 7.06 -1.93
CA ALA A 133 -10.99 5.81 -1.90
C ALA A 133 -11.70 4.65 -2.62
N TRP A 134 -13.02 4.51 -2.49
CA TRP A 134 -13.75 3.35 -3.03
C TRP A 134 -13.80 3.32 -4.56
N LEU A 135 -13.72 4.50 -5.19
CA LEU A 135 -13.70 4.68 -6.65
C LEU A 135 -12.28 4.81 -7.21
N SER A 136 -11.26 4.78 -6.34
CA SER A 136 -9.86 4.81 -6.75
C SER A 136 -9.33 3.39 -6.95
N GLU A 137 -8.54 3.21 -8.00
CA GLU A 137 -7.87 1.92 -8.23
C GLU A 137 -6.71 1.72 -7.24
N PHE A 138 -6.54 0.49 -6.77
CA PHE A 138 -5.45 0.11 -5.87
C PHE A 138 -4.77 -1.19 -6.33
N ASP A 139 -3.50 -1.34 -5.97
CA ASP A 139 -2.67 -2.51 -6.25
C ASP A 139 -2.32 -3.30 -4.97
N CYS A 140 -2.46 -2.68 -3.80
CA CYS A 140 -2.27 -3.29 -2.49
C CYS A 140 -3.44 -2.98 -1.56
N LEU A 141 -3.81 -3.95 -0.72
CA LEU A 141 -4.82 -3.79 0.32
C LEU A 141 -4.19 -4.04 1.69
N ALA A 142 -4.27 -3.05 2.57
CA ALA A 142 -3.95 -3.20 3.98
C ALA A 142 -5.24 -3.45 4.78
N ILE A 143 -5.20 -4.40 5.70
CA ILE A 143 -6.25 -4.60 6.71
C ILE A 143 -5.58 -4.54 8.08
N ALA A 144 -6.11 -3.68 8.95
CA ALA A 144 -5.60 -3.46 10.29
C ALA A 144 -6.69 -3.70 11.35
N ARG A 145 -6.28 -4.18 12.51
CA ARG A 145 -7.09 -4.21 13.74
C ARG A 145 -6.58 -3.11 14.65
N HIS A 146 -7.44 -2.19 15.03
CA HIS A 146 -7.12 -1.05 15.89
C HIS A 146 -8.10 -0.94 17.05
N ASP A 147 -7.76 -0.11 18.04
CA ASP A 147 -8.61 0.23 19.20
C ASP A 147 -9.47 1.49 18.98
N GLY A 148 -9.40 2.07 17.77
CA GLY A 148 -10.08 3.31 17.39
C GLY A 148 -9.12 4.52 17.35
N SER A 149 -7.88 4.33 17.79
CA SER A 149 -6.79 5.31 17.62
C SER A 149 -5.98 5.04 16.34
N ALA A 150 -5.30 6.08 15.86
CA ALA A 150 -4.36 5.96 14.74
C ALA A 150 -2.98 5.40 15.18
N GLU A 151 -2.72 5.33 16.48
CA GLU A 151 -1.40 5.01 17.04
C GLU A 151 -1.30 3.54 17.48
N ASN A 152 -2.43 2.92 17.84
CA ASN A 152 -2.44 1.55 18.34
C ASN A 152 -3.15 0.59 17.36
N HIS A 153 -2.46 -0.49 17.03
CA HIS A 153 -3.02 -1.61 16.29
C HIS A 153 -2.53 -2.94 16.87
N THR A 154 -3.39 -3.96 16.86
CA THR A 154 -3.03 -5.32 17.28
C THR A 154 -2.57 -6.22 16.13
N GLY A 155 -2.82 -5.78 14.89
CA GLY A 155 -2.35 -6.48 13.71
C GLY A 155 -2.56 -5.67 12.43
N LEU A 156 -1.62 -5.80 11.50
CA LEU A 156 -1.65 -5.22 10.17
C LEU A 156 -1.12 -6.26 9.18
N LYS A 157 -1.86 -6.48 8.10
CA LYS A 157 -1.39 -7.27 6.96
C LYS A 157 -1.67 -6.55 5.66
N VAL A 158 -0.78 -6.75 4.69
CA VAL A 158 -0.90 -6.18 3.35
C VAL A 158 -0.87 -7.29 2.32
N TRP A 159 -1.79 -7.26 1.37
CA TRP A 159 -1.80 -8.14 0.20
C TRP A 159 -1.60 -7.34 -1.07
N LYS A 160 -0.97 -7.97 -2.07
CA LYS A 160 -0.94 -7.47 -3.43
C LYS A 160 -2.11 -8.04 -4.22
N MET A 161 -2.85 -7.16 -4.90
CA MET A 161 -3.98 -7.54 -5.73
C MET A 161 -3.50 -8.18 -7.04
N THR A 162 -4.21 -9.21 -7.51
CA THR A 162 -3.91 -9.86 -8.79
C THR A 162 -4.25 -8.93 -9.96
N ASN A 163 -5.31 -8.14 -9.81
CA ASN A 163 -5.73 -7.14 -10.78
C ASN A 163 -5.92 -5.78 -10.08
N ARG A 164 -5.45 -4.72 -10.72
CA ARG A 164 -5.73 -3.35 -10.28
C ARG A 164 -7.16 -3.00 -10.67
N GLN A 165 -8.00 -2.74 -9.66
CA GLN A 165 -9.40 -2.36 -9.81
C GLN A 165 -9.80 -1.47 -8.63
N THR A 166 -11.02 -0.93 -8.67
CA THR A 166 -11.60 -0.15 -7.57
C THR A 166 -12.34 -1.06 -6.59
N PHE A 167 -12.57 -0.59 -5.35
CA PHE A 167 -13.44 -1.31 -4.42
C PHE A 167 -14.88 -1.43 -4.98
N ALA A 168 -15.37 -0.42 -5.70
CA ALA A 168 -16.66 -0.50 -6.37
C ALA A 168 -16.73 -1.67 -7.37
N SER A 169 -15.66 -1.90 -8.15
CA SER A 169 -15.58 -3.06 -9.04
C SER A 169 -15.61 -4.38 -8.27
N TYR A 170 -14.95 -4.45 -7.12
CA TYR A 170 -14.95 -5.65 -6.29
C TYR A 170 -16.27 -5.90 -5.55
N PHE A 171 -16.96 -4.86 -5.08
CA PHE A 171 -18.05 -5.00 -4.11
C PHE A 171 -19.42 -4.47 -4.57
N ASN A 172 -19.49 -3.55 -5.54
CA ASN A 172 -20.73 -2.91 -6.00
C ASN A 172 -21.30 -3.55 -7.28
N GLN A 173 -20.85 -4.76 -7.65
CA GLN A 173 -21.43 -5.45 -8.81
C GLN A 173 -22.89 -5.83 -8.52
N ASN A 174 -23.74 -5.79 -9.55
CA ASN A 174 -25.15 -6.19 -9.47
C ASN A 174 -25.35 -7.68 -9.10
N SER A 175 -24.26 -8.41 -8.84
CA SER A 175 -24.21 -9.77 -8.34
C SER A 175 -23.52 -9.78 -6.98
N PHE A 176 -24.29 -9.97 -5.92
CA PHE A 176 -23.76 -10.19 -4.57
C PHE A 176 -23.00 -11.52 -4.43
N GLY A 177 -23.04 -12.39 -5.45
CA GLY A 177 -22.54 -13.76 -5.40
C GLY A 177 -21.29 -14.04 -6.22
N ASP A 178 -20.71 -13.03 -6.88
CA ASP A 178 -19.53 -13.21 -7.71
C ASP A 178 -18.29 -13.39 -6.83
N ARG A 179 -18.11 -14.63 -6.38
CA ARG A 179 -16.96 -15.08 -5.60
C ARG A 179 -15.68 -14.88 -6.40
N LEU A 180 -14.67 -14.24 -5.79
CA LEU A 180 -13.40 -13.97 -6.45
C LEU A 180 -12.23 -14.20 -5.49
N ILE A 181 -11.22 -14.96 -5.90
CA ILE A 181 -9.92 -14.94 -5.22
C ILE A 181 -9.14 -13.75 -5.77
N ALA A 182 -8.93 -12.72 -4.95
CA ALA A 182 -8.45 -11.42 -5.39
C ALA A 182 -6.92 -11.28 -5.35
N THR A 183 -6.24 -12.17 -4.62
CA THR A 183 -4.79 -12.10 -4.34
C THR A 183 -4.14 -13.48 -4.54
N SER A 184 -2.82 -13.52 -4.66
CA SER A 184 -2.04 -14.76 -4.76
C SER A 184 -0.71 -14.62 -4.02
N GLY A 185 -0.20 -15.73 -3.48
CA GLY A 185 1.08 -15.77 -2.76
C GLY A 185 1.04 -15.25 -1.32
N GLY A 186 -0.15 -14.99 -0.76
CA GLY A 186 -0.31 -14.55 0.61
C GLY A 186 -0.03 -13.05 0.85
N PRO A 187 0.02 -12.61 2.11
CA PRO A 187 0.37 -11.24 2.46
C PRO A 187 1.85 -10.95 2.17
N VAL A 188 2.13 -9.76 1.62
CA VAL A 188 3.48 -9.25 1.35
C VAL A 188 4.09 -8.50 2.53
N PHE A 189 3.28 -8.16 3.52
CA PHE A 189 3.72 -7.54 4.77
C PHE A 189 2.82 -7.98 5.92
N ILE A 190 3.43 -8.25 7.08
CA ILE A 190 2.75 -8.64 8.31
C ILE A 190 3.43 -7.91 9.46
N GLN A 191 2.63 -7.24 10.28
CA GLN A 191 3.07 -6.67 11.55
C GLN A 191 2.04 -7.01 12.62
N LEU A 192 2.49 -7.66 13.67
CA LEU A 192 1.70 -8.04 14.84
C LEU A 192 2.36 -7.37 16.05
N SER A 193 1.57 -6.91 17.04
CA SER A 193 2.10 -6.31 18.27
C SER A 193 2.88 -7.34 19.09
N ASP A 194 4.07 -6.96 19.59
CA ASP A 194 4.88 -7.80 20.48
C ASP A 194 4.11 -8.08 21.77
N GLY A 195 3.77 -9.36 22.00
CA GLY A 195 2.96 -9.80 23.15
C GLY A 195 1.58 -10.31 22.78
N ASP A 196 1.08 -9.96 21.59
CA ASP A 196 -0.03 -10.65 20.93
C ASP A 196 0.54 -11.78 20.07
N THR A 197 1.16 -12.76 20.72
CA THR A 197 1.07 -14.12 20.18
C THR A 197 -0.41 -14.38 19.93
N ALA A 198 -0.78 -15.03 18.82
CA ALA A 198 -2.15 -15.43 18.49
C ALA A 198 -2.91 -16.19 19.61
N GLU A 199 -2.25 -16.45 20.73
CA GLU A 199 -2.73 -17.06 21.97
C GLU A 199 -3.27 -16.07 23.03
N SER A 200 -3.07 -14.73 22.92
CA SER A 200 -3.67 -13.76 23.87
C SER A 200 -5.12 -13.37 23.48
N VAL A 201 -5.48 -13.56 22.21
CA VAL A 201 -6.84 -13.55 21.65
C VAL A 201 -6.92 -14.70 20.66
N ASN A 202 -7.41 -15.87 21.11
CA ASN A 202 -7.25 -17.21 20.48
C ASN A 202 -7.75 -17.42 19.02
N THR A 203 -8.05 -16.33 18.29
CA THR A 203 -8.32 -16.13 16.85
C THR A 203 -8.94 -14.71 16.80
N ASP A 204 -8.58 -13.73 16.00
CA ASP A 204 -7.83 -13.64 14.75
C ASP A 204 -7.25 -12.20 14.59
N PRO A 205 -5.93 -12.03 14.37
CA PRO A 205 -5.30 -10.79 13.92
C PRO A 205 -5.12 -10.76 12.37
N ILE A 206 -6.26 -10.55 11.68
CA ILE A 206 -6.47 -10.37 10.24
C ILE A 206 -6.87 -11.63 9.42
N LEU A 207 -8.07 -12.14 9.67
CA LEU A 207 -8.90 -13.20 9.05
C LEU A 207 -8.53 -14.69 9.24
N ALA A 208 -7.83 -14.97 10.33
CA ALA A 208 -7.58 -16.19 11.14
C ALA A 208 -6.38 -17.06 10.73
N TYR A 209 -5.37 -16.36 10.22
CA TYR A 209 -3.97 -16.68 9.91
C TYR A 209 -3.38 -18.05 10.26
N ASP A 210 -2.77 -18.68 9.25
CA ASP A 210 -1.79 -19.75 9.45
C ASP A 210 -0.35 -19.26 9.20
N PRO A 211 0.51 -19.13 10.22
CA PRO A 211 1.91 -18.82 9.98
C PRO A 211 2.68 -19.99 9.34
N SER A 212 2.14 -21.21 9.32
CA SER A 212 2.82 -22.37 8.73
C SER A 212 2.74 -22.42 7.20
N ASP A 213 1.76 -21.74 6.59
CA ASP A 213 1.61 -21.65 5.14
C ASP A 213 1.14 -20.25 4.69
N ILE A 214 2.03 -19.27 4.82
CA ILE A 214 1.75 -17.87 4.48
C ILE A 214 1.24 -17.73 3.04
N ALA A 215 1.74 -18.53 2.10
CA ALA A 215 1.38 -18.44 0.68
C ALA A 215 -0.08 -18.85 0.40
N ALA A 216 -0.67 -19.67 1.27
CA ALA A 216 -2.08 -20.05 1.20
C ALA A 216 -3.05 -19.00 1.74
N ASN A 217 -2.57 -17.99 2.48
CA ASN A 217 -3.39 -16.96 3.13
C ASN A 217 -3.81 -15.86 2.13
N ASN A 218 -4.54 -16.22 1.08
CA ASN A 218 -5.02 -15.28 0.06
C ASN A 218 -6.39 -14.72 0.42
N LEU A 219 -6.66 -13.47 0.06
CA LEU A 219 -7.98 -12.86 0.15
C LEU A 219 -8.90 -13.37 -0.95
N ALA A 220 -10.08 -13.84 -0.56
CA ALA A 220 -11.23 -14.03 -1.43
C ALA A 220 -12.36 -13.06 -1.05
N PHE A 221 -13.02 -12.50 -2.07
CA PHE A 221 -14.09 -11.51 -1.95
C PHE A 221 -15.45 -12.10 -2.32
N ASN A 222 -16.50 -11.54 -1.71
CA ASN A 222 -17.91 -11.88 -1.94
C ASN A 222 -18.21 -13.38 -1.80
N TRP A 223 -17.67 -14.01 -0.76
CA TRP A 223 -17.82 -15.44 -0.54
C TRP A 223 -19.23 -15.81 -0.05
N LYS A 224 -20.20 -15.83 -0.96
CA LYS A 224 -21.61 -16.21 -0.71
C LYS A 224 -21.76 -17.71 -0.52
N TYR A 225 -22.30 -18.20 0.58
CA TYR A 225 -22.63 -19.62 0.79
C TYR A 225 -24.10 -19.76 1.24
N SER A 226 -24.88 -20.57 0.52
CA SER A 226 -26.33 -20.69 0.73
C SER A 226 -27.02 -19.30 0.74
N ASN A 227 -27.59 -18.92 1.87
CA ASN A 227 -28.28 -17.67 2.16
C ASN A 227 -27.43 -16.68 2.98
N ASN A 228 -26.16 -16.98 3.24
CA ASN A 228 -25.23 -16.16 4.00
C ASN A 228 -23.97 -15.88 3.14
N GLY A 229 -22.99 -15.17 3.69
CA GLY A 229 -21.72 -14.92 3.05
C GLY A 229 -20.77 -14.11 3.91
N ALA A 230 -19.55 -13.97 3.42
CA ALA A 230 -18.56 -13.05 3.96
C ALA A 230 -17.99 -12.22 2.81
N ARG A 231 -17.74 -10.94 3.04
CA ARG A 231 -17.28 -10.02 1.99
C ARG A 231 -15.80 -10.14 1.75
N VAL A 232 -15.01 -10.40 2.78
CA VAL A 232 -13.58 -10.71 2.67
C VAL A 232 -13.25 -11.89 3.58
N VAL A 233 -12.60 -12.93 3.06
CA VAL A 233 -12.16 -14.14 3.79
C VAL A 233 -10.75 -14.55 3.38
N LEU A 234 -10.06 -15.34 4.22
CA LEU A 234 -8.86 -16.06 3.80
C LEU A 234 -9.23 -17.38 3.11
N THR A 235 -8.56 -17.72 2.02
CA THR A 235 -8.85 -18.93 1.23
C THR A 235 -8.64 -20.24 1.99
N ASP A 236 -7.75 -20.24 2.98
CA ASP A 236 -7.35 -21.40 3.79
C ASP A 236 -7.95 -21.36 5.20
N LYS A 237 -8.06 -20.19 5.83
CA LYS A 237 -8.53 -20.03 7.21
C LYS A 237 -9.87 -19.34 7.38
N GLY A 238 -10.48 -18.92 6.28
CA GLY A 238 -11.85 -18.41 6.30
C GLY A 238 -12.86 -19.47 6.71
N HIS A 239 -12.50 -20.76 6.80
CA HIS A 239 -13.34 -21.79 7.40
C HIS A 239 -12.51 -22.70 8.30
N HIS A 240 -13.09 -23.13 9.44
CA HIS A 240 -12.43 -24.02 10.40
C HIS A 240 -11.91 -25.36 9.82
N SER A 241 -12.39 -25.77 8.64
CA SER A 241 -12.02 -27.03 7.99
C SER A 241 -10.73 -26.92 7.16
N GLY A 242 -10.22 -25.71 6.94
CA GLY A 242 -9.15 -25.44 5.99
C GLY A 242 -9.66 -25.20 4.56
N THR A 243 -10.97 -25.28 4.31
CA THR A 243 -11.57 -25.11 2.98
C THR A 243 -12.85 -24.29 3.07
N LEU A 244 -12.92 -23.21 2.30
CA LEU A 244 -14.08 -22.32 2.26
C LEU A 244 -15.37 -23.05 1.83
N SER A 245 -16.51 -22.61 2.37
CA SER A 245 -17.82 -23.23 2.12
C SER A 245 -18.20 -23.21 0.65
N GLY A 246 -18.83 -24.29 0.19
CA GLY A 246 -19.40 -24.39 -1.16
C GLY A 246 -20.53 -23.39 -1.40
N PHE A 247 -20.84 -23.08 -2.67
CA PHE A 247 -21.83 -22.05 -3.03
C PHE A 247 -23.23 -22.34 -2.48
N TYR A 248 -23.64 -23.61 -2.47
CA TYR A 248 -24.94 -24.05 -1.96
C TYR A 248 -24.85 -24.67 -0.56
N THR A 249 -23.69 -24.59 0.09
CA THR A 249 -23.52 -25.18 1.41
C THR A 249 -24.10 -24.24 2.46
N ASN A 250 -25.02 -24.77 3.27
CA ASN A 250 -25.59 -24.08 4.42
C ASN A 250 -24.83 -24.53 5.67
N ASP A 251 -23.62 -24.02 5.83
CA ASP A 251 -22.83 -24.15 7.04
C ASP A 251 -22.58 -22.75 7.60
N ASP A 252 -22.41 -22.64 8.91
CA ASP A 252 -22.01 -21.39 9.57
C ASP A 252 -20.49 -21.38 9.82
N GLY A 253 -19.74 -22.15 9.04
CA GLY A 253 -18.32 -22.41 9.27
C GLY A 253 -17.37 -21.42 8.61
N CYS A 254 -17.87 -20.61 7.68
CA CYS A 254 -17.10 -19.59 6.97
C CYS A 254 -17.20 -18.23 7.67
N HIS A 255 -16.05 -17.66 8.05
CA HIS A 255 -15.93 -16.42 8.79
C HIS A 255 -14.95 -15.45 8.13
N GLY A 256 -15.24 -14.16 8.23
CA GLY A 256 -14.43 -13.09 7.66
C GLY A 256 -15.05 -11.72 7.90
N LEU A 257 -14.58 -10.69 7.19
CA LEU A 257 -15.19 -9.36 7.25
C LEU A 257 -16.52 -9.33 6.49
N GLY A 258 -17.51 -8.66 7.08
CA GLY A 258 -18.85 -8.57 6.51
C GLY A 258 -19.60 -9.89 6.47
N ASN A 259 -19.30 -10.78 7.42
CA ASN A 259 -20.08 -11.95 7.78
C ASN A 259 -21.18 -11.56 8.79
N ASP A 260 -22.32 -12.25 8.77
CA ASP A 260 -23.42 -12.05 9.73
C ASP A 260 -23.16 -12.72 11.09
#